data_AF-A0A1I0IH12-F1
#
_entry.id   AF-A0A1I0IH12-F1
#
_cell.length_a   1.000
_cell.length_b   1.000
_cell.length_c   1.000
_cell.angle_alpha   90.00
_cell.angle_beta   90.00
_cell.angle_gamma   90.00
#
_symmetry.space_group_name_H-M   'P 1'
#
loop_
_entity.id
_entity.type
_entity.pdbx_description
1 polymer ?
#
loop_
_entity_poly.entity_id
_entity_poly.type
_entity_poly.pdbx_seq_one_letter_code
_entity_poly.pdbx_strand_id
1 'polypeptide(L)'
;MFDFQEAAKGYAKAAERVLGEDAEFLNKNQEVIPVFVALLFQSMEISLKHLGVQAGLFSIQETKDKKLKRNGHGVGEIASLINERLGASKDFPVVNALTARMSGGEHSEIVREMLFGSKFEATRQSYQRRNLGYLQLEQGDLALVRGLKPWVSAVRDVAENLPVAVDVVKQWKSSSGSSRSFAIWFR
;
A
#
# COMPACT_ATOMS: atom_id res chain seq x y z
N MET A 1 -17.52 -12.10 9.14
CA MET A 1 -16.59 -11.00 9.43
C MET A 1 -15.48 -11.12 8.40
N PHE A 2 -15.20 -10.07 7.63
CA PHE A 2 -14.19 -10.12 6.56
C PHE A 2 -12.78 -10.08 7.14
N ASP A 3 -11.86 -10.84 6.57
CA ASP A 3 -10.44 -10.78 6.93
C ASP A 3 -9.72 -9.59 6.27
N PHE A 4 -8.44 -9.38 6.59
CA PHE A 4 -7.68 -8.27 6.00
C PHE A 4 -7.48 -8.40 4.48
N GLN A 5 -7.35 -9.61 3.94
CA GLN A 5 -7.19 -9.79 2.50
C GLN A 5 -8.48 -9.43 1.77
N GLU A 6 -9.62 -9.89 2.28
CA GLU A 6 -10.95 -9.56 1.77
C GLU A 6 -11.22 -8.05 1.87
N ALA A 7 -10.85 -7.43 2.98
CA ALA A 7 -10.99 -5.99 3.16
C ALA A 7 -10.12 -5.19 2.17
N ALA A 8 -8.84 -5.55 2.00
CA ALA A 8 -7.97 -4.90 1.02
C ALA A 8 -8.55 -4.96 -0.40
N LYS A 9 -9.05 -6.13 -0.80
CA LYS A 9 -9.72 -6.33 -2.09
C LYS A 9 -11.01 -5.51 -2.19
N GLY A 10 -11.80 -5.47 -1.13
CA GLY A 10 -13.05 -4.69 -1.07
C GLY A 10 -12.80 -3.21 -1.32
N TYR A 11 -11.80 -2.62 -0.66
CA TYR A 11 -11.43 -1.21 -0.86
C TYR A 11 -10.91 -0.94 -2.28
N ALA A 12 -10.07 -1.83 -2.83
CA ALA A 12 -9.58 -1.68 -4.21
C ALA A 12 -10.72 -1.73 -5.23
N LYS A 13 -11.64 -2.69 -5.10
CA LYS A 13 -12.83 -2.81 -5.96
C LYS A 13 -13.77 -1.61 -5.83
N ALA A 14 -13.92 -1.08 -4.62
CA ALA A 14 -14.70 0.14 -4.40
C ALA A 14 -14.07 1.34 -5.12
N ALA A 15 -12.75 1.52 -5.03
CA ALA A 15 -12.04 2.57 -5.76
C ALA A 15 -12.17 2.41 -7.28
N GLU A 16 -12.02 1.20 -7.80
CA GLU A 16 -12.23 0.86 -9.22
C GLU A 16 -13.65 1.19 -9.68
N ARG A 17 -14.66 0.87 -8.86
CA ARG A 17 -16.05 1.19 -9.15
C ARG A 17 -16.30 2.69 -9.18
N VAL A 18 -15.70 3.46 -8.27
CA VAL A 18 -15.80 4.92 -8.24
C VAL A 18 -15.11 5.56 -9.44
N LEU A 19 -13.98 5.02 -9.90
CA LEU A 19 -13.29 5.49 -11.09
C LEU A 19 -14.14 5.32 -12.36
N GLY A 20 -14.83 4.17 -12.48
CA GLY A 20 -15.57 3.82 -13.68
C GLY A 20 -14.65 3.60 -14.89
N GLU A 21 -15.21 3.74 -16.10
CA GLU A 21 -14.46 3.47 -17.33
C GLU A 21 -13.52 4.60 -17.75
N ASP A 22 -13.80 5.86 -17.40
CA ASP A 22 -13.10 7.02 -17.97
C ASP A 22 -12.87 8.17 -16.97
N ALA A 23 -13.10 7.95 -15.67
CA ALA A 23 -13.03 8.99 -14.64
C ALA A 23 -14.02 10.16 -14.81
N GLU A 24 -15.00 10.08 -15.73
CA GLU A 24 -15.95 11.16 -15.96
C GLU A 24 -16.75 11.48 -14.69
N PHE A 25 -17.10 10.45 -13.92
CA PHE A 25 -17.76 10.61 -12.63
C PHE A 25 -16.94 11.46 -11.65
N LEU A 26 -15.64 11.19 -11.50
CA LEU A 26 -14.75 11.95 -10.63
C LEU A 26 -14.55 13.40 -11.13
N ASN A 27 -14.48 13.59 -12.44
CA ASN A 27 -14.34 14.92 -13.04
C ASN A 27 -15.58 15.79 -12.80
N LYS A 28 -16.78 15.19 -12.79
CA LYS A 28 -18.06 15.87 -12.52
C LYS A 28 -18.37 16.05 -11.04
N ASN A 29 -17.77 15.25 -10.15
CA ASN A 29 -18.08 15.21 -8.72
C ASN A 29 -16.78 15.27 -7.90
N GLN A 30 -16.16 16.46 -7.84
CA GLN A 30 -14.84 16.65 -7.23
C GLN A 30 -14.80 16.32 -5.73
N GLU A 31 -15.93 16.47 -5.04
CA GLU A 31 -16.11 16.11 -3.63
C GLU A 31 -15.92 14.60 -3.37
N VAL A 32 -15.98 13.77 -4.41
CA VAL A 32 -15.75 12.32 -4.30
C VAL A 32 -14.26 11.96 -4.43
N ILE A 33 -13.42 12.85 -4.97
CA ILE A 33 -11.99 12.60 -5.16
C ILE A 33 -11.29 12.22 -3.83
N PRO A 34 -11.53 12.91 -2.70
CA PRO A 34 -10.92 12.51 -1.41
C PRO A 34 -11.36 11.13 -0.95
N VAL A 35 -12.62 10.76 -1.18
CA VAL A 35 -13.15 9.43 -0.84
C VAL A 35 -12.46 8.37 -1.71
N PHE A 36 -12.35 8.61 -3.01
CA PHE A 36 -11.63 7.75 -3.94
C PHE A 36 -10.19 7.52 -3.51
N VAL A 37 -9.45 8.59 -3.19
CA VAL A 37 -8.06 8.49 -2.72
C VAL A 37 -7.98 7.75 -1.38
N ALA A 38 -8.92 8.00 -0.46
CA ALA A 38 -8.98 7.29 0.80
C ALA A 38 -9.15 5.77 0.62
N LEU A 39 -10.00 5.33 -0.32
CA LEU A 39 -10.19 3.91 -0.64
C LEU A 39 -8.87 3.25 -1.11
N LEU A 40 -8.10 3.95 -1.95
CA LEU A 40 -6.80 3.46 -2.42
C LEU A 40 -5.79 3.30 -1.27
N PHE A 41 -5.69 4.31 -0.41
CA PHE A 41 -4.79 4.24 0.76
C PHE A 41 -5.25 3.23 1.81
N GLN A 42 -6.56 3.02 1.99
CA GLN A 42 -7.11 1.97 2.85
C GLN A 42 -6.73 0.59 2.35
N SER A 43 -6.88 0.34 1.04
CA SER A 43 -6.48 -0.93 0.44
C SER A 43 -4.98 -1.20 0.63
N MET A 44 -4.13 -0.19 0.42
CA MET A 44 -2.68 -0.31 0.64
C MET A 44 -2.30 -0.51 2.11
N GLU A 45 -2.90 0.25 3.04
CA GLU A 45 -2.67 0.09 4.47
C GLU A 45 -2.99 -1.32 4.95
N ILE A 46 -4.15 -1.84 4.55
CA ILE A 46 -4.62 -3.16 4.97
C ILE A 46 -3.77 -4.24 4.32
N SER A 47 -3.36 -4.06 3.06
CA SER A 47 -2.41 -4.94 2.38
C SER A 47 -1.10 -5.09 3.15
N LEU A 48 -0.51 -3.98 3.61
CA LEU A 48 0.70 -4.00 4.43
C LEU A 48 0.49 -4.68 5.79
N LYS A 49 -0.64 -4.39 6.46
CA LYS A 49 -0.98 -5.02 7.74
C LYS A 49 -1.17 -6.53 7.57
N HIS A 50 -1.88 -6.96 6.53
CA HIS A 50 -2.06 -8.36 6.20
C HIS A 50 -0.71 -9.05 5.99
N LEU A 51 0.12 -8.49 5.10
CA LEU A 51 1.46 -9.02 4.81
C LEU A 51 2.29 -9.19 6.09
N GLY A 52 2.42 -8.14 6.90
CA GLY A 52 3.26 -8.19 8.08
C GLY A 52 2.74 -9.11 9.17
N VAL A 53 1.42 -9.26 9.34
CA VAL A 53 0.84 -10.22 10.30
C VAL A 53 1.00 -11.65 9.81
N GLN A 54 0.59 -11.94 8.57
CA GLN A 54 0.60 -13.30 8.02
C GLN A 54 2.02 -13.85 7.80
N ALA A 55 2.99 -12.97 7.54
CA ALA A 55 4.39 -13.34 7.43
C ALA A 55 5.13 -13.37 8.78
N GLY A 56 4.44 -13.11 9.90
CA GLY A 56 5.06 -13.11 11.23
C GLY A 56 6.13 -12.04 11.40
N LEU A 57 5.96 -10.89 10.73
CA LEU A 57 6.81 -9.72 10.94
C LEU A 57 6.36 -8.95 12.18
N PHE A 58 5.06 -8.80 12.40
CA PHE A 58 4.49 -8.20 13.62
C PHE A 58 3.14 -8.83 13.98
N SER A 59 2.73 -8.68 15.24
CA SER A 59 1.42 -9.09 15.73
C SER A 59 0.30 -8.13 15.29
N ILE A 60 -0.96 -8.58 15.41
CA ILE A 60 -2.12 -7.72 15.15
C ILE A 60 -2.22 -6.58 16.16
N GLN A 61 -1.79 -6.77 17.41
CA GLN A 61 -1.72 -5.70 18.42
C GLN A 61 -0.79 -4.57 17.98
N GLU A 62 0.38 -4.91 17.44
CA GLU A 62 1.33 -3.92 16.91
C GLU A 62 0.78 -3.16 15.68
N THR A 63 -0.25 -3.66 14.99
CA THR A 63 -0.93 -2.89 13.93
C THR A 63 -1.87 -1.81 14.46
N LYS A 64 -2.29 -1.94 15.73
CA LYS A 64 -3.21 -1.02 16.43
C LYS A 64 -2.48 -0.07 17.38
N ASP A 65 -1.19 -0.31 17.64
CA ASP A 65 -0.39 0.52 18.52
C ASP A 65 -0.20 1.93 17.91
N LYS A 66 -0.84 2.91 18.55
CA LYS A 66 -0.78 4.32 18.16
C LYS A 66 0.63 4.90 18.28
N LYS A 67 1.46 4.37 19.20
CA LYS A 67 2.83 4.85 19.43
C LYS A 67 3.77 4.44 18.31
N LEU A 68 3.58 3.26 17.71
CA LEU A 68 4.43 2.77 16.62
C LEU A 68 3.98 3.26 15.24
N LYS A 69 2.67 3.52 15.05
CA LYS A 69 2.10 3.71 13.69
C LYS A 69 1.19 4.94 13.55
N ARG A 70 1.33 5.95 14.42
CA ARG A 70 0.59 7.23 14.36
C ARG A 70 -0.91 7.03 14.09
N ASN A 71 -1.61 6.48 15.08
CA ASN A 71 -3.03 6.07 15.01
C ASN A 71 -3.33 4.84 14.15
N GLY A 72 -2.31 4.12 13.66
CA GLY A 72 -2.48 2.87 12.91
C GLY A 72 -2.76 3.07 11.42
N HIS A 73 -2.72 4.31 10.92
CA HIS A 73 -2.99 4.68 9.53
C HIS A 73 -1.73 5.16 8.78
N GLY A 74 -0.57 5.13 9.43
CA GLY A 74 0.71 5.50 8.81
C GLY A 74 1.20 4.47 7.79
N VAL A 75 0.78 4.62 6.52
CA VAL A 75 1.15 3.70 5.43
C VAL A 75 2.66 3.63 5.22
N GLY A 76 3.35 4.79 5.21
CA GLY A 76 4.81 4.84 5.07
C GLY A 76 5.54 4.26 6.27
N GLU A 77 5.03 4.49 7.48
CA GLU A 77 5.59 3.97 8.72
C GLU A 77 5.42 2.45 8.83
N ILE A 78 4.26 1.91 8.45
CA ILE A 78 4.04 0.46 8.38
C ILE A 78 4.99 -0.18 7.37
N ALA A 79 5.11 0.41 6.18
CA ALA A 79 6.00 -0.10 5.13
C ALA A 79 7.48 -0.07 5.55
N SER A 80 7.89 1.00 6.25
CA SER A 80 9.24 1.13 6.81
C SER A 80 9.52 0.07 7.86
N LEU A 81 8.57 -0.19 8.77
CA LEU A 81 8.69 -1.24 9.78
C LEU A 81 8.79 -2.64 9.14
N ILE A 82 8.06 -2.89 8.06
CA ILE A 82 8.20 -4.16 7.31
C ILE A 82 9.63 -4.29 6.77
N ASN A 83 10.15 -3.26 6.08
CA ASN A 83 11.51 -3.29 5.56
C ASN A 83 12.57 -3.51 6.65
N GLU A 84 12.43 -2.82 7.79
CA GLU A 84 13.30 -3.01 8.95
C GLU A 84 13.31 -4.46 9.42
N ARG A 85 12.12 -5.08 9.59
CA ARG A 85 12.00 -6.47 10.05
C ARG A 85 12.39 -7.52 9.01
N LEU A 86 12.42 -7.15 7.75
CA LEU A 86 12.99 -7.96 6.69
C LEU A 86 14.52 -7.93 6.71
N GLY A 87 15.15 -6.99 7.42
CA GLY A 87 16.61 -6.91 7.57
C GLY A 87 17.37 -6.62 6.27
N ALA A 88 16.67 -6.23 5.20
CA ALA A 88 17.29 -5.95 3.92
C ALA A 88 17.67 -4.47 3.83
N SER A 89 18.95 -4.23 3.57
CA SER A 89 19.57 -2.89 3.66
C SER A 89 19.28 -1.96 2.49
N LYS A 90 18.69 -2.45 1.38
CA LYS A 90 18.49 -1.74 0.11
C LYS A 90 17.24 -2.24 -0.64
N ASP A 91 16.83 -1.47 -1.65
CA ASP A 91 15.92 -1.89 -2.73
C ASP A 91 14.42 -2.04 -2.39
N PHE A 92 13.93 -1.39 -1.33
CA PHE A 92 12.51 -1.42 -0.92
C PHE A 92 11.86 -2.83 -0.90
N PRO A 93 12.35 -3.75 -0.06
CA PRO A 93 11.91 -5.15 0.00
C PRO A 93 10.39 -5.35 0.02
N VAL A 94 9.65 -4.51 0.77
CA VAL A 94 8.19 -4.57 0.83
C VAL A 94 7.52 -4.29 -0.52
N VAL A 95 8.07 -3.37 -1.33
CA VAL A 95 7.54 -3.08 -2.67
C VAL A 95 7.75 -4.29 -3.58
N ASN A 96 8.94 -4.88 -3.54
CA ASN A 96 9.25 -6.06 -4.35
C ASN A 96 8.39 -7.27 -3.93
N ALA A 97 8.14 -7.44 -2.63
CA ALA A 97 7.25 -8.48 -2.13
C ALA A 97 5.80 -8.26 -2.59
N LEU A 98 5.25 -7.05 -2.42
CA LEU A 98 3.87 -6.73 -2.81
C LEU A 98 3.64 -6.85 -4.32
N THR A 99 4.66 -6.55 -5.12
CA THR A 99 4.60 -6.60 -6.59
C THR A 99 5.26 -7.84 -7.19
N ALA A 100 5.57 -8.83 -6.35
CA ALA A 100 6.17 -10.09 -6.77
C ALA A 100 5.30 -10.76 -7.85
N ARG A 101 5.93 -11.18 -8.95
CA ARG A 101 5.28 -11.85 -10.11
C ARG A 101 4.27 -11.00 -10.88
N MET A 102 4.16 -9.70 -10.60
CA MET A 102 3.43 -8.78 -11.47
C MET A 102 4.25 -8.47 -12.71
N SER A 103 3.56 -8.33 -13.85
CA SER A 103 4.20 -7.91 -15.09
C SER A 103 4.26 -6.38 -15.19
N GLY A 104 5.38 -5.86 -15.68
CA GLY A 104 5.59 -4.42 -15.90
C GLY A 104 6.08 -3.67 -14.65
N GLY A 105 7.16 -2.90 -14.81
CA GLY A 105 7.76 -2.11 -13.72
C GLY A 105 6.88 -0.98 -13.19
N GLU A 106 5.81 -0.63 -13.90
CA GLU A 106 4.90 0.47 -13.54
C GLU A 106 4.20 0.25 -12.19
N HIS A 107 3.73 -0.98 -11.90
CA HIS A 107 3.09 -1.31 -10.63
C HIS A 107 4.04 -1.05 -9.45
N SER A 108 5.28 -1.51 -9.56
CA SER A 108 6.31 -1.32 -8.54
C SER A 108 6.63 0.15 -8.30
N GLU A 109 6.65 0.97 -9.37
CA GLU A 109 6.91 2.39 -9.26
C GLU A 109 5.77 3.13 -8.57
N ILE A 110 4.52 2.87 -8.95
CA ILE A 110 3.35 3.49 -8.32
C ILE A 110 3.29 3.12 -6.83
N VAL A 111 3.46 1.83 -6.51
CA VAL A 111 3.47 1.36 -5.11
C VAL A 111 4.62 2.01 -4.34
N ARG A 112 5.82 2.08 -4.90
CA ARG A 112 6.96 2.76 -4.27
C ARG A 112 6.65 4.24 -4.01
N GLU A 113 6.07 4.94 -4.97
CA GLU A 113 5.69 6.35 -4.82
C GLU A 113 4.65 6.54 -3.71
N MET A 114 3.62 5.69 -3.67
CA MET A 114 2.60 5.74 -2.60
C MET A 114 3.19 5.52 -1.21
N LEU A 115 4.13 4.57 -1.07
CA LEU A 115 4.69 4.18 0.22
C LEU A 115 5.80 5.12 0.69
N PHE A 116 6.68 5.56 -0.22
CA PHE A 116 7.93 6.25 0.11
C PHE A 116 8.22 7.49 -0.74
N GLY A 117 7.51 7.68 -1.86
CA GLY A 117 7.77 8.78 -2.78
C GLY A 117 7.39 10.13 -2.19
N SER A 118 8.23 11.14 -2.41
CA SER A 118 8.02 12.50 -1.89
C SER A 118 6.72 13.12 -2.42
N LYS A 119 6.28 12.76 -3.63
CA LYS A 119 5.04 13.25 -4.24
C LYS A 119 3.80 12.94 -3.39
N PHE A 120 3.76 11.76 -2.78
CA PHE A 120 2.63 11.31 -1.96
C PHE A 120 2.78 11.65 -0.48
N GLU A 121 3.82 12.37 -0.05
CA GLU A 121 4.06 12.66 1.36
C GLU A 121 2.89 13.42 1.99
N ALA A 122 2.42 14.50 1.34
CA ALA A 122 1.25 15.24 1.80
C ALA A 122 0.00 14.35 1.85
N THR A 123 -0.25 13.54 0.81
CA THR A 123 -1.39 12.62 0.76
C THR A 123 -1.35 11.57 1.86
N ARG A 124 -0.18 11.01 2.16
CA ARG A 124 0.02 10.09 3.28
C ARG A 124 -0.32 10.76 4.61
N GLN A 125 0.14 11.99 4.82
CA GLN A 125 -0.14 12.75 6.04
C GLN A 125 -1.63 13.06 6.18
N SER A 126 -2.29 13.53 5.11
CA SER A 126 -3.74 13.81 5.12
C SER A 126 -4.57 12.54 5.31
N TYR A 127 -4.16 11.40 4.72
CA TYR A 127 -4.77 10.11 4.99
C TYR A 127 -4.63 9.69 6.47
N GLN A 128 -3.41 9.75 7.00
CA GLN A 128 -3.09 9.37 8.37
C GLN A 128 -3.87 10.20 9.40
N ARG A 129 -4.03 11.51 9.14
CA ARG A 129 -4.82 12.43 9.98
C ARG A 129 -6.33 12.31 9.79
N ARG A 130 -6.78 11.44 8.88
CA ARG A 130 -8.20 11.24 8.51
C ARG A 130 -8.83 12.43 7.78
N ASN A 131 -8.03 13.41 7.35
CA ASN A 131 -8.47 14.61 6.64
C ASN A 131 -9.22 14.28 5.36
N LEU A 132 -8.80 13.23 4.63
CA LEU A 132 -9.48 12.76 3.42
C LEU A 132 -10.95 12.38 3.67
N GLY A 133 -11.23 11.72 4.79
CA GLY A 133 -12.58 11.28 5.14
C GLY A 133 -13.48 12.40 5.67
N TYR A 134 -12.90 13.53 6.08
CA TYR A 134 -13.61 14.71 6.58
C TYR A 134 -13.57 15.89 5.60
N LEU A 135 -13.03 15.70 4.39
CA LEU A 135 -12.86 16.74 3.38
C LEU A 135 -12.07 17.97 3.89
N GLN A 136 -11.16 17.76 4.85
CA GLN A 136 -10.32 18.79 5.44
C GLN A 136 -8.97 18.87 4.72
N LEU A 137 -9.01 19.16 3.42
CA LEU A 137 -7.83 19.16 2.56
C LEU A 137 -7.38 20.56 2.19
N GLU A 138 -6.06 20.72 2.15
CA GLU A 138 -5.41 21.90 1.62
C GLU A 138 -4.94 21.66 0.17
N GLN A 139 -4.65 22.75 -0.55
CA GLN A 139 -4.10 22.64 -1.89
C GLN A 139 -2.76 21.88 -1.85
N GLY A 140 -2.65 20.81 -2.65
CA GLY A 140 -1.45 19.97 -2.69
C GLY A 140 -1.50 18.73 -1.79
N ASP A 141 -2.56 18.56 -0.99
CA ASP A 141 -2.74 17.36 -0.17
C ASP A 141 -2.96 16.09 -1.01
N LEU A 142 -3.48 16.23 -2.22
CA LEU A 142 -3.73 15.11 -3.13
C LEU A 142 -2.67 15.06 -4.22
N ALA A 143 -1.99 13.93 -4.32
CA ALA A 143 -1.06 13.61 -5.39
C ALA A 143 -1.64 12.55 -6.32
N LEU A 144 -1.16 12.58 -7.57
CA LEU A 144 -1.44 11.60 -8.60
C LEU A 144 -0.14 11.26 -9.32
N VAL A 145 0.08 9.98 -9.60
CA VAL A 145 1.19 9.51 -10.43
C VAL A 145 0.63 8.63 -11.52
N ARG A 146 1.07 8.88 -12.77
CA ARG A 146 0.75 8.06 -13.95
C ARG A 146 -0.75 7.90 -14.28
N GLY A 147 -1.60 8.81 -13.79
CA GLY A 147 -3.04 8.81 -14.07
C GLY A 147 -3.84 7.87 -13.17
N LEU A 148 -5.18 8.01 -13.17
CA LEU A 148 -6.06 7.34 -12.22
C LEU A 148 -6.17 5.82 -12.49
N LYS A 149 -6.23 5.40 -13.76
CA LYS A 149 -6.36 3.99 -14.13
C LYS A 149 -5.14 3.14 -13.72
N PRO A 150 -3.89 3.52 -14.06
CA PRO A 150 -2.73 2.76 -13.62
C PRO A 150 -2.62 2.71 -12.09
N TRP A 151 -3.02 3.79 -11.41
CA TRP A 151 -3.01 3.82 -9.96
C TRP A 151 -3.99 2.82 -9.34
N VAL A 152 -5.25 2.80 -9.81
CA VAL A 152 -6.25 1.81 -9.36
C VAL A 152 -5.80 0.38 -9.68
N SER A 153 -5.31 0.13 -10.90
CA SER A 153 -4.80 -1.20 -11.29
C SER A 153 -3.69 -1.66 -10.36
N ALA A 154 -2.74 -0.77 -10.05
CA ALA A 154 -1.64 -1.10 -9.16
C ALA A 154 -2.09 -1.49 -7.76
N VAL A 155 -3.03 -0.75 -7.18
CA VAL A 155 -3.56 -1.05 -5.83
C VAL A 155 -4.41 -2.31 -5.83
N ARG A 156 -5.24 -2.53 -6.85
CA ARG A 156 -6.04 -3.75 -7.01
C ARG A 156 -5.15 -4.98 -7.11
N ASP A 157 -4.16 -4.94 -7.99
CA ASP A 157 -3.30 -6.09 -8.25
C ASP A 157 -2.47 -6.40 -7.00
N VAL A 158 -2.04 -5.40 -6.22
CA VAL A 158 -1.42 -5.61 -4.89
C VAL A 158 -2.35 -6.35 -3.94
N ALA A 159 -3.62 -5.94 -3.83
CA ALA A 159 -4.59 -6.60 -2.96
C ALA A 159 -4.88 -8.04 -3.41
N GLU A 160 -4.83 -8.32 -4.72
CA GLU A 160 -4.98 -9.66 -5.28
C GLU A 160 -3.74 -10.55 -5.08
N ASN A 161 -2.56 -9.95 -5.09
CA ASN A 161 -1.27 -10.63 -4.98
C ASN A 161 -0.83 -10.92 -3.53
N LEU A 162 -1.63 -10.56 -2.52
CA LEU A 162 -1.28 -10.74 -1.10
C LEU A 162 -0.81 -12.16 -0.71
N PRO A 163 -1.44 -13.27 -1.17
CA PRO A 163 -0.95 -14.61 -0.88
C PRO A 163 0.49 -14.84 -1.37
N VAL A 164 0.79 -14.41 -2.60
CA VAL A 164 2.13 -14.50 -3.18
C VAL A 164 3.12 -13.64 -2.39
N ALA A 165 2.74 -12.41 -2.06
CA ALA A 165 3.60 -11.51 -1.29
C ALA A 165 3.97 -12.10 0.09
N VAL A 166 3.00 -12.72 0.78
CA VAL A 166 3.22 -13.41 2.07
C VAL A 166 4.18 -14.57 1.90
N ASP A 167 3.99 -15.40 0.88
CA ASP A 167 4.85 -16.56 0.61
C ASP A 167 6.28 -16.15 0.31
N VAL A 168 6.48 -15.10 -0.50
CA VAL A 168 7.81 -14.55 -0.81
C VAL A 168 8.51 -14.08 0.46
N VAL A 169 7.81 -13.36 1.34
CA VAL A 169 8.40 -12.90 2.60
C VAL A 169 8.77 -14.08 3.51
N LYS A 170 7.90 -15.09 3.61
CA LYS A 170 8.18 -16.30 4.41
C LYS A 170 9.41 -17.04 3.88
N GLN A 171 9.52 -17.19 2.57
CA GLN A 171 10.70 -17.79 1.93
C GLN A 171 11.97 -16.98 2.20
N TRP A 172 11.92 -15.66 2.08
CA TRP A 172 13.06 -14.78 2.42
C TRP A 172 13.54 -14.99 3.85
N LYS A 173 12.62 -14.95 4.83
CA LYS A 173 12.95 -15.16 6.24
C LYS A 173 13.49 -16.55 6.57
N SER A 174 13.10 -17.54 5.79
CA SER A 174 13.55 -18.92 5.95
C SER A 174 14.83 -19.21 5.18
N SER A 175 15.24 -18.30 4.29
CA SER A 175 16.46 -18.46 3.50
C SER A 175 17.69 -18.24 4.39
N SER A 176 18.56 -19.23 4.47
CA SER A 176 19.87 -19.16 5.12
C SER A 176 20.92 -18.42 4.27
N GLY A 177 20.47 -17.65 3.27
CA GLY A 177 21.28 -17.15 2.16
C GLY A 177 22.28 -16.08 2.57
N SER A 178 23.44 -16.10 1.90
CA SER A 178 24.53 -15.13 2.03
C SER A 178 24.19 -13.73 1.50
N SER A 179 23.08 -13.56 0.78
CA SER A 179 22.66 -12.27 0.21
C SER A 179 21.97 -11.39 1.25
N ARG A 180 22.45 -10.16 1.41
CA ARG A 180 21.79 -9.11 2.22
C ARG A 180 20.81 -8.25 1.39
N SER A 181 20.62 -8.54 0.10
CA SER A 181 19.67 -7.83 -0.78
C SER A 181 18.52 -8.77 -1.17
N PHE A 182 17.32 -8.33 -0.81
CA PHE A 182 16.07 -8.99 -1.18
C PHE A 182 15.88 -9.03 -2.70
N ALA A 183 16.20 -7.93 -3.39
CA ALA A 183 16.05 -7.83 -4.84
C ALA A 183 16.99 -8.78 -5.60
N ILE A 184 18.19 -9.04 -5.06
CA ILE A 184 19.11 -10.03 -5.62
C ILE A 184 18.63 -11.45 -5.33
N TRP A 185 18.16 -11.73 -4.12
CA TRP A 185 17.65 -13.07 -3.76
C TRP A 185 16.39 -13.48 -4.51
N PHE A 186 15.52 -12.51 -4.81
CA PHE A 186 14.23 -12.77 -5.46
C PHE A 186 14.33 -13.06 -6.97
N ARG A 187 15.47 -12.76 -7.61
CA ARG A 187 15.74 -13.06 -9.02
C ARG A 187 16.13 -14.51 -9.23
#